data_AF-A0A067F438-F1
#
_entry.id   AF-A0A067F438-F1
#
_cell.length_a   1.000
_cell.length_b   1.000
_cell.length_c   1.000
_cell.angle_alpha   90.00
_cell.angle_beta   90.00
_cell.angle_gamma   90.00
#
_symmetry.space_group_name_H-M   'P 1'
#
loop_
_entity.id
_entity.type
_entity.pdbx_description
1 polymer ?
#
loop_
_entity_poly.entity_id
_entity_poly.type
_entity_poly.pdbx_seq_one_letter_code
_entity_poly.pdbx_strand_id
1 'polypeptide(L)'
;FAKENPGVRVLPQVKVKDTEDVTEDIVTNTLRRALSYHSTLQAHDGHWPGDYGGPMFLMPGLVITLSITGALNAVLSEEHKKEMCRYVYNHQNRDGGWGLHIEGPSTMFGSVLNYVTLRLLGEGANDGRGANDGRGAMERGRSWILEHGGATALTSWGKMWLSVLYLEHLNGLATIPFPLRYGFFLIFYHSIQVSAHLCIFL
;
A
#
# COMPACT_ATOMS: atom_id res chain seq x y z
N PHE A 1 -20.07 -5.47 -11.61
CA PHE A 1 -21.06 -4.40 -11.81
C PHE A 1 -21.58 -4.30 -13.26
N ALA A 2 -20.87 -3.75 -14.24
CA ALA A 2 -21.41 -3.62 -15.61
C ALA A 2 -21.91 -4.94 -16.23
N LYS A 3 -21.22 -6.05 -15.96
CA LYS A 3 -21.62 -7.40 -16.41
C LYS A 3 -22.88 -7.93 -15.69
N GLU A 4 -23.18 -7.44 -14.50
CA GLU A 4 -24.33 -7.81 -13.68
C GLU A 4 -25.60 -7.00 -14.04
N ASN A 5 -25.45 -5.91 -14.81
CA ASN A 5 -26.54 -5.02 -15.24
C ASN A 5 -26.77 -5.08 -16.77
N PRO A 6 -27.21 -6.23 -17.33
CA PRO A 6 -27.31 -6.42 -18.78
C PRO A 6 -28.43 -5.60 -19.45
N GLY A 7 -29.35 -5.03 -18.68
CA GLY A 7 -30.51 -4.29 -19.20
C GLY A 7 -30.22 -2.86 -19.68
N VAL A 8 -29.01 -2.33 -19.43
CA VAL A 8 -28.68 -0.94 -19.73
C VAL A 8 -27.91 -0.86 -21.06
N ARG A 9 -28.55 -0.27 -22.07
CA ARG A 9 -27.97 -0.11 -23.42
C ARG A 9 -26.95 1.03 -23.43
N VAL A 10 -25.67 0.70 -23.64
CA VAL A 10 -24.63 1.72 -23.86
C VAL A 10 -24.77 2.31 -25.26
N LEU A 11 -24.95 3.63 -25.34
CA LEU A 11 -25.04 4.36 -26.60
C LEU A 11 -23.69 4.39 -27.34
N PRO A 12 -23.68 4.43 -28.69
CA PRO A 12 -22.46 4.46 -29.48
C PRO A 12 -21.61 5.70 -29.20
N GLN A 13 -20.29 5.57 -29.33
CA GLN A 13 -19.34 6.65 -29.08
C GLN A 13 -19.53 7.80 -30.08
N VAL A 14 -19.74 9.01 -29.54
CA VAL A 14 -19.66 10.26 -30.30
C VAL A 14 -18.18 10.64 -30.42
N LYS A 15 -17.70 10.86 -31.65
CA LYS A 15 -16.35 11.37 -31.91
C LYS A 15 -16.47 12.87 -32.17
N VAL A 16 -15.73 13.67 -31.40
CA VAL A 16 -15.61 15.12 -31.61
C VAL A 16 -14.17 15.39 -32.03
N LYS A 17 -13.96 16.13 -33.11
CA LYS A 17 -12.62 16.58 -33.52
C LYS A 17 -12.30 17.93 -32.87
N ASP A 18 -11.02 18.20 -32.64
CA ASP A 18 -10.54 19.40 -31.93
C ASP A 18 -10.95 20.74 -32.57
N THR A 19 -11.40 20.74 -33.82
CA THR A 19 -11.76 21.93 -34.61
C THR A 19 -13.23 22.00 -35.05
N GLU A 20 -14.11 21.12 -34.54
CA GLU A 20 -15.55 21.15 -34.84
C GLU A 20 -16.30 21.95 -33.76
N ASP A 21 -17.28 22.78 -34.18
CA ASP A 21 -18.16 23.49 -33.25
C ASP A 21 -18.98 22.47 -32.43
N VAL A 22 -18.85 22.55 -31.11
CA VAL A 22 -19.60 21.68 -30.19
C VAL A 22 -21.06 22.10 -30.17
N THR A 23 -21.92 21.29 -30.80
CA THR A 23 -23.36 21.53 -30.85
C THR A 23 -24.09 20.97 -29.63
N GLU A 24 -25.30 21.48 -29.36
CA GLU A 24 -26.17 20.98 -28.28
C GLU A 24 -26.49 19.48 -28.43
N ASP A 25 -26.65 19.00 -29.66
CA ASP A 25 -26.89 17.59 -29.96
C ASP A 25 -25.69 16.71 -29.59
N ILE A 26 -24.46 17.18 -29.86
CA ILE A 26 -23.23 16.48 -29.49
C ILE A 26 -23.14 16.36 -27.96
N VAL A 27 -23.41 17.44 -27.24
CA VAL A 27 -23.40 17.46 -25.76
C VAL A 27 -24.47 16.52 -25.21
N THR A 28 -25.70 16.62 -25.72
CA THR A 28 -26.84 15.80 -25.27
C THR A 28 -26.59 14.31 -25.49
N ASN A 29 -26.08 13.93 -26.66
CA ASN A 29 -25.77 12.54 -26.97
C ASN A 29 -24.62 12.01 -26.11
N THR A 30 -23.59 12.83 -25.86
CA THR A 30 -22.46 12.48 -24.99
C THR A 30 -22.92 12.29 -23.55
N LEU A 31 -23.75 13.20 -23.02
CA LEU A 31 -24.32 13.10 -21.68
C LEU A 31 -25.18 11.85 -21.53
N ARG A 32 -26.11 11.60 -22.46
CA ARG A 32 -26.95 10.39 -22.44
C ARG A 32 -26.11 9.12 -22.44
N ARG A 33 -25.01 9.09 -23.20
CA ARG A 33 -24.08 7.97 -23.21
C ARG A 33 -23.36 7.81 -21.88
N ALA A 34 -22.86 8.90 -21.30
CA ALA A 34 -22.17 8.88 -20.01
C ALA A 34 -23.10 8.40 -18.89
N LEU A 35 -24.34 8.91 -18.84
CA LEU A 35 -25.37 8.46 -17.89
C LEU A 35 -25.71 6.98 -18.10
N SER A 36 -25.97 6.57 -19.35
CA SER A 36 -26.26 5.17 -19.67
C SER A 36 -25.12 4.25 -19.23
N TYR A 37 -23.87 4.62 -19.49
CA TYR A 37 -22.71 3.86 -19.03
C TYR A 37 -22.59 3.85 -17.50
N HIS A 38 -22.71 5.00 -16.84
CA HIS A 38 -22.56 5.10 -15.39
C HIS A 38 -23.66 4.33 -14.64
N SER A 39 -24.88 4.28 -15.19
CA SER A 39 -25.95 3.43 -14.67
C SER A 39 -25.62 1.93 -14.74
N THR A 40 -24.78 1.48 -15.68
CA THR A 40 -24.30 0.08 -15.69
C THR A 40 -23.46 -0.28 -14.46
N LEU A 41 -22.87 0.73 -13.78
CA LEU A 41 -22.00 0.52 -12.63
C LEU A 41 -22.74 0.45 -11.30
N GLN A 42 -24.05 0.75 -11.28
CA GLN A 42 -24.85 0.72 -10.05
C GLN A 42 -24.91 -0.70 -9.47
N ALA A 43 -24.67 -0.86 -8.17
CA ALA A 43 -24.84 -2.12 -7.49
C ALA A 43 -26.33 -2.46 -7.29
N HIS A 44 -26.62 -3.73 -6.97
CA HIS A 44 -27.98 -4.27 -6.85
C HIS A 44 -28.85 -3.58 -5.78
N ASP A 45 -28.23 -2.96 -4.78
CA ASP A 45 -28.84 -2.21 -3.67
C ASP A 45 -28.89 -0.69 -3.94
N GLY A 46 -28.46 -0.26 -5.14
CA GLY A 46 -28.58 1.11 -5.62
C GLY A 46 -27.37 2.01 -5.39
N HIS A 47 -26.30 1.56 -4.73
CA HIS A 47 -25.08 2.37 -4.55
C HIS A 47 -24.13 2.30 -5.76
N TRP A 48 -23.13 3.18 -5.80
CA TRP A 48 -22.05 3.14 -6.81
C TRP A 48 -20.72 2.76 -6.16
N PRO A 49 -20.24 1.52 -6.35
CA PRO A 49 -18.94 1.12 -5.85
C PRO A 49 -17.82 1.79 -6.65
N GLY A 50 -16.75 2.16 -5.95
CA GLY A 50 -15.58 2.77 -6.55
C GLY A 50 -14.33 2.46 -5.73
N ASP A 51 -13.18 2.47 -6.39
CA ASP A 51 -11.90 2.42 -5.68
C ASP A 51 -11.71 3.73 -4.88
N TYR A 52 -11.44 3.58 -3.58
CA TYR A 52 -11.17 4.68 -2.65
C TYR A 52 -9.80 4.51 -1.99
N GLY A 53 -8.84 3.99 -2.76
CA GLY A 53 -7.43 3.92 -2.38
C GLY A 53 -6.74 5.28 -2.43
N GLY A 54 -5.41 5.23 -2.31
CA GLY A 54 -4.56 6.42 -2.39
C GLY A 54 -3.54 6.47 -1.27
N PRO A 55 -3.93 6.47 0.01
CA PRO A 55 -3.00 6.47 1.12
C PRO A 55 -2.19 5.17 1.21
N MET A 56 -0.86 5.29 1.24
CA MET A 56 0.07 4.14 1.24
C MET A 56 0.50 3.70 2.65
N PHE A 57 -0.32 3.98 3.66
CA PHE A 57 -0.05 3.66 5.07
C PHE A 57 -1.19 2.92 5.78
N LEU A 58 -2.34 2.76 5.13
CA LEU A 58 -3.49 2.03 5.71
C LEU A 58 -3.28 0.50 5.65
N MET A 59 -2.89 -0.01 4.48
CA MET A 59 -2.57 -1.43 4.32
C MET A 59 -1.42 -1.87 5.24
N PRO A 60 -0.32 -1.11 5.37
CA PRO A 60 0.70 -1.42 6.37
C PRO A 60 0.16 -1.55 7.79
N GLY A 61 -0.68 -0.61 8.26
CA GLY A 61 -1.27 -0.69 9.61
C GLY A 61 -2.10 -1.96 9.81
N LEU A 62 -2.90 -2.34 8.81
CA LEU A 62 -3.69 -3.59 8.84
C LEU A 62 -2.79 -4.83 8.92
N VAL A 63 -1.82 -4.95 8.01
CA VAL A 63 -0.93 -6.13 7.94
C VAL A 63 -0.10 -6.27 9.21
N ILE A 64 0.43 -5.16 9.74
CA ILE A 64 1.18 -5.13 11.00
C ILE A 64 0.30 -5.61 12.15
N THR A 65 -0.92 -5.07 12.27
CA THR A 65 -1.87 -5.47 13.33
C THR A 65 -2.24 -6.94 13.25
N LEU A 66 -2.55 -7.44 12.06
CA LEU A 66 -2.89 -8.86 11.85
C LEU A 66 -1.70 -9.79 12.13
N SER A 67 -0.48 -9.34 11.84
CA SER A 67 0.74 -10.09 12.16
C SER A 67 0.94 -10.19 13.66
N ILE A 68 0.78 -9.09 14.39
CA ILE A 68 0.96 -9.03 15.85
C ILE A 68 -0.12 -9.83 16.59
N THR A 69 -1.35 -9.81 16.10
CA THR A 69 -2.47 -10.56 16.69
C THR A 69 -2.47 -12.05 16.31
N GLY A 70 -1.54 -12.50 15.45
CA GLY A 70 -1.51 -13.87 14.92
C GLY A 70 -2.68 -14.20 13.99
N ALA A 71 -3.47 -13.20 13.58
CA ALA A 71 -4.67 -13.36 12.76
C ALA A 71 -4.42 -13.26 11.24
N LEU A 72 -3.18 -13.03 10.82
CA LEU A 72 -2.82 -12.79 9.41
C LEU A 72 -3.37 -13.87 8.46
N ASN A 73 -3.12 -15.15 8.78
CA ASN A 73 -3.57 -16.29 7.95
C ASN A 73 -5.06 -16.65 8.16
N ALA A 74 -5.67 -16.14 9.22
CA ALA A 74 -7.10 -16.34 9.49
C ALA A 74 -7.97 -15.34 8.72
N VAL A 75 -7.46 -14.11 8.52
CA VAL A 75 -8.19 -13.00 7.87
C VAL A 75 -7.81 -12.86 6.39
N LEU A 76 -6.54 -13.06 6.04
CA LEU A 76 -6.05 -12.88 4.67
C LEU A 76 -5.81 -14.23 4.00
N SER A 77 -6.55 -14.51 2.92
CA SER A 77 -6.27 -15.65 2.04
C SER A 77 -4.97 -15.42 1.26
N GLU A 78 -4.48 -16.47 0.61
CA GLU A 78 -3.28 -16.38 -0.24
C GLU A 78 -3.49 -15.42 -1.42
N GLU A 79 -4.71 -15.33 -1.96
CA GLU A 79 -5.08 -14.39 -3.01
C GLU A 79 -5.04 -12.95 -2.50
N HIS A 80 -5.56 -12.68 -1.29
CA HIS A 80 -5.44 -11.35 -0.68
C HIS A 80 -3.99 -10.92 -0.56
N LYS A 81 -3.11 -11.81 -0.07
CA LYS A 81 -1.68 -11.49 0.10
C LYS A 81 -1.00 -11.21 -1.25
N LYS A 82 -1.25 -12.04 -2.27
CA LYS A 82 -0.71 -11.84 -3.63
C LYS A 82 -1.15 -10.50 -4.22
N GLU A 83 -2.42 -10.16 -4.05
CA GLU A 83 -2.98 -8.91 -4.56
C GLU A 83 -2.50 -7.67 -3.79
N MET A 84 -2.29 -7.80 -2.48
CA MET A 84 -1.63 -6.77 -1.67
C MET A 84 -0.17 -6.55 -2.11
N CYS A 85 0.61 -7.62 -2.29
CA CYS A 85 1.97 -7.50 -2.83
C CYS A 85 1.97 -6.83 -4.22
N ARG A 86 1.08 -7.26 -5.12
CA ARG A 86 0.92 -6.65 -6.45
C ARG A 86 0.60 -5.16 -6.37
N TYR A 87 -0.31 -4.77 -5.48
CA TYR A 87 -0.66 -3.37 -5.26
C TYR A 87 0.55 -2.56 -4.81
N VAL A 88 1.30 -3.03 -3.80
CA VAL A 88 2.48 -2.31 -3.30
C VAL A 88 3.56 -2.20 -4.39
N TYR A 89 3.80 -3.26 -5.17
CA TYR A 89 4.77 -3.22 -6.26
C TYR A 89 4.39 -2.26 -7.38
N ASN A 90 3.12 -2.20 -7.75
CA ASN A 90 2.64 -1.28 -8.79
C ASN A 90 2.80 0.19 -8.42
N HIS A 91 2.91 0.50 -7.13
CA HIS A 91 3.06 1.86 -6.61
C HIS A 91 4.47 2.14 -6.07
N GLN A 92 5.45 1.28 -6.36
CA GLN A 92 6.84 1.59 -6.07
C GLN A 92 7.34 2.63 -7.08
N ASN A 93 7.89 3.73 -6.57
CA ASN A 93 8.45 4.77 -7.40
C ASN A 93 9.71 4.29 -8.14
N ARG A 94 10.07 4.98 -9.22
CA ARG A 94 11.24 4.64 -10.05
C ARG A 94 12.54 4.62 -9.25
N ASP A 95 12.64 5.47 -8.23
CA ASP A 95 13.79 5.54 -7.31
C ASP A 95 13.88 4.35 -6.34
N GLY A 96 12.85 3.51 -6.24
CA GLY A 96 12.82 2.35 -5.32
C GLY A 96 12.00 2.56 -4.06
N GLY A 97 11.64 3.80 -3.72
CA GLY A 97 10.86 4.08 -2.52
C GLY A 97 9.35 4.05 -2.75
N TRP A 98 8.62 4.38 -1.69
CA TRP A 98 7.17 4.57 -1.69
C TRP A 98 6.79 5.89 -1.02
N GLY A 99 5.77 6.55 -1.56
CA GLY A 99 5.26 7.82 -1.04
C GLY A 99 4.28 7.65 0.11
N LEU A 100 3.80 8.80 0.62
CA LEU A 100 2.69 8.84 1.58
C LEU A 100 1.36 8.41 0.94
N HIS A 101 1.25 8.62 -0.38
CA HIS A 101 0.14 8.20 -1.23
C HIS A 101 0.67 7.75 -2.60
N ILE A 102 -0.19 7.11 -3.40
CA ILE A 102 0.16 6.46 -4.68
C ILE A 102 0.81 7.38 -5.73
N GLU A 103 0.51 8.67 -5.71
CA GLU A 103 1.07 9.69 -6.62
C GLU A 103 2.22 10.50 -5.97
N GLY A 104 2.55 10.20 -4.72
CA GLY A 104 3.50 10.98 -3.94
C GLY A 104 4.95 10.58 -4.19
N PRO A 105 5.91 11.51 -4.01
CA PRO A 105 7.33 11.16 -4.03
C PRO A 105 7.66 10.21 -2.87
N SER A 106 8.76 9.48 -3.02
CA SER A 106 9.21 8.54 -1.98
C SER A 106 9.52 9.24 -0.67
N THR A 107 9.05 8.66 0.43
CA THR A 107 9.23 9.20 1.78
C THR A 107 9.74 8.10 2.70
N MET A 108 10.49 8.45 3.75
CA MET A 108 10.96 7.44 4.71
C MET A 108 9.78 6.69 5.37
N PHE A 109 8.69 7.41 5.66
CA PHE A 109 7.48 6.82 6.25
C PHE A 109 6.81 5.81 5.30
N GLY A 110 6.56 6.21 4.05
CA GLY A 110 5.97 5.32 3.04
C GLY A 110 6.87 4.14 2.72
N SER A 111 8.16 4.38 2.46
CA SER A 111 9.11 3.35 2.08
C SER A 111 9.29 2.28 3.15
N VAL A 112 9.52 2.68 4.41
CA VAL A 112 9.75 1.69 5.48
C VAL A 112 8.49 0.89 5.77
N LEU A 113 7.32 1.52 5.86
CA LEU A 113 6.08 0.79 6.15
C LEU A 113 5.71 -0.20 5.04
N ASN A 114 5.82 0.20 3.78
CA ASN A 114 5.50 -0.70 2.66
C ASN A 114 6.54 -1.82 2.52
N TYR A 115 7.83 -1.52 2.75
CA TYR A 115 8.87 -2.55 2.78
C TYR A 115 8.60 -3.60 3.88
N VAL A 116 8.34 -3.16 5.11
CA VAL A 116 8.00 -4.06 6.23
C VAL A 116 6.72 -4.86 5.94
N THR A 117 5.72 -4.24 5.31
CA THR A 117 4.49 -4.91 4.90
C THR A 117 4.78 -6.08 3.96
N LEU A 118 5.61 -5.88 2.93
CA LEU A 118 6.01 -6.95 2.01
C LEU A 118 6.76 -8.07 2.74
N ARG A 119 7.66 -7.73 3.68
CA ARG A 119 8.35 -8.73 4.52
C ARG A 119 7.37 -9.57 5.34
N LEU A 120 6.34 -8.96 5.93
CA LEU A 120 5.31 -9.65 6.72
C LEU A 120 4.39 -10.51 5.85
N LEU A 121 4.17 -10.12 4.59
CA LEU A 121 3.42 -10.93 3.62
C LEU A 121 4.22 -12.11 3.04
N GLY A 122 5.51 -12.21 3.38
CA GLY A 122 6.37 -13.35 3.02
C GLY A 122 7.39 -13.08 1.92
N GLU A 123 7.47 -11.86 1.38
CA GLU A 123 8.46 -11.50 0.36
C GLU A 123 9.88 -11.49 0.94
N GLY A 124 10.79 -12.19 0.28
CA GLY A 124 12.21 -12.21 0.57
C GLY A 124 12.89 -10.87 0.34
N ALA A 125 14.09 -10.69 0.90
CA ALA A 125 14.80 -9.42 0.84
C ALA A 125 15.26 -9.02 -0.58
N ASN A 126 15.30 -9.98 -1.50
CA ASN A 126 15.68 -9.80 -2.90
C ASN A 126 14.51 -10.10 -3.86
N ASP A 127 13.30 -10.30 -3.34
CA ASP A 127 12.13 -10.69 -4.13
C ASP A 127 11.46 -9.48 -4.80
N GLY A 128 10.40 -9.76 -5.55
CA GLY A 128 9.68 -8.84 -6.42
C GLY A 128 10.28 -8.76 -7.82
N ARG A 129 9.43 -8.65 -8.85
CA ARG A 129 9.88 -8.42 -10.23
C ARG A 129 10.66 -7.11 -10.27
N GLY A 130 11.91 -7.19 -10.69
CA GLY A 130 12.77 -6.04 -10.82
C GLY A 130 12.32 -5.07 -11.91
N ALA A 131 12.83 -3.85 -11.82
CA ALA A 131 12.79 -2.93 -12.96
C ALA A 131 13.77 -3.45 -14.04
N ASN A 132 13.81 -2.77 -15.20
CA ASN A 132 14.69 -3.14 -16.32
C ASN A 132 16.21 -3.13 -15.98
N ASP A 133 16.59 -2.86 -14.73
CA ASP A 133 17.95 -2.84 -14.19
C ASP A 133 18.38 -4.18 -13.54
N GLY A 134 17.50 -5.18 -13.50
CA GLY A 134 17.81 -6.52 -12.97
C GLY A 134 17.76 -6.65 -11.45
N ARG A 135 17.46 -5.57 -10.70
CA ARG A 135 17.33 -5.60 -9.23
C ARG A 135 15.90 -5.81 -8.79
N GLY A 136 15.69 -6.67 -7.79
CA GLY A 136 14.37 -6.92 -7.21
C GLY A 136 13.75 -5.65 -6.60
N ALA A 137 12.42 -5.58 -6.59
CA ALA A 137 11.70 -4.46 -5.98
C ALA A 137 12.06 -4.28 -4.49
N MET A 138 12.24 -5.40 -3.77
CA MET A 138 12.65 -5.38 -2.36
C MET A 138 14.06 -4.83 -2.17
N GLU A 139 15.00 -5.22 -3.03
CA GLU A 139 16.37 -4.73 -2.98
C GLU A 139 16.42 -3.22 -3.18
N ARG A 140 15.71 -2.70 -4.18
CA ARG A 140 15.60 -1.25 -4.45
C ARG A 140 15.00 -0.49 -3.27
N GLY A 141 13.94 -1.02 -2.67
CA GLY A 141 13.32 -0.44 -1.48
C GLY A 141 14.28 -0.34 -0.32
N ARG A 142 15.02 -1.41 -0.04
CA ARG A 142 16.03 -1.44 1.01
C ARG A 142 17.17 -0.45 0.74
N SER A 143 17.72 -0.44 -0.47
CA SER A 143 18.79 0.50 -0.84
C SER A 143 18.33 1.93 -0.67
N TRP A 144 17.13 2.27 -1.15
CA TRP A 144 16.56 3.61 -0.97
C TRP A 144 16.45 3.99 0.52
N ILE A 145 15.97 3.10 1.37
CA ILE A 145 15.86 3.34 2.83
C ILE A 145 17.25 3.60 3.44
N LEU A 146 18.25 2.77 3.12
CA LEU A 146 19.59 2.90 3.68
C LEU A 146 20.29 4.18 3.24
N GLU A 147 20.17 4.55 1.96
CA GLU A 147 20.77 5.76 1.37
C GLU A 147 20.19 7.05 1.97
N HIS A 148 18.94 7.03 2.44
CA HIS A 148 18.23 8.21 2.96
C HIS A 148 18.24 8.31 4.50
N GLY A 149 19.20 7.67 5.17
CA GLY A 149 19.39 7.77 6.64
C GLY A 149 18.73 6.65 7.44
N GLY A 150 18.18 5.64 6.77
CA GLY A 150 17.55 4.49 7.40
C GLY A 150 16.29 4.84 8.20
N ALA A 151 15.82 3.88 8.98
CA ALA A 151 14.58 4.06 9.74
C ALA A 151 14.67 5.09 10.88
N THR A 152 15.82 5.72 11.07
CA THR A 152 15.97 6.78 12.08
C THR A 152 15.19 8.04 11.72
N ALA A 153 15.01 8.29 10.42
CA ALA A 153 14.30 9.45 9.89
C ALA A 153 12.76 9.29 9.80
N LEU A 154 12.19 8.24 10.40
CA LEU A 154 10.73 8.05 10.42
C LEU A 154 10.00 9.12 11.24
N THR A 155 8.78 9.42 10.82
CA THR A 155 7.83 10.25 11.59
C THR A 155 7.33 9.48 12.82
N SER A 156 6.84 10.20 13.84
CA SER A 156 6.36 9.62 15.12
C SER A 156 5.40 8.45 14.94
N TRP A 157 4.51 8.53 13.94
CA TRP A 157 3.53 7.48 13.66
C TRP A 157 4.17 6.20 13.09
N GLY A 158 5.20 6.33 12.26
CA GLY A 158 5.96 5.17 11.81
C GLY A 158 6.84 4.56 12.90
N LYS A 159 7.40 5.41 13.78
CA LYS A 159 8.13 4.97 14.99
C LYS A 159 7.23 4.13 15.89
N MET A 160 5.99 4.56 16.09
CA MET A 160 4.98 3.81 16.84
C MET A 160 4.81 2.40 16.25
N TRP A 161 4.52 2.27 14.95
CA TRP A 161 4.31 0.96 14.30
C TRP A 161 5.51 0.01 14.43
N LEU A 162 6.73 0.49 14.19
CA LEU A 162 7.94 -0.32 14.34
C LEU A 162 8.18 -0.73 15.80
N SER A 163 7.84 0.14 16.75
CA SER A 163 8.00 -0.15 18.18
C SER A 163 7.05 -1.27 18.63
N VAL A 164 5.81 -1.28 18.13
CA VAL A 164 4.84 -2.35 18.44
C VAL A 164 5.29 -3.68 17.82
N LEU A 165 5.78 -3.67 16.57
CA LEU A 165 6.35 -4.87 15.93
C LEU A 165 7.55 -5.43 16.71
N TYR A 166 8.45 -4.55 17.16
CA TYR A 166 9.63 -4.94 17.92
C TYR A 166 9.26 -5.60 19.26
N LEU A 167 8.27 -5.04 19.97
CA LEU A 167 7.77 -5.63 21.21
C LEU A 167 7.23 -7.05 21.00
N GLU A 168 6.53 -7.31 19.90
CA GLU A 168 6.01 -8.64 19.63
C GLU A 168 7.11 -9.65 19.29
N HIS A 169 8.13 -9.22 18.54
CA HIS A 169 9.32 -10.04 18.33
C HIS A 169 10.00 -10.40 19.67
N LEU A 170 10.12 -9.44 20.60
CA LEU A 170 10.64 -9.69 21.94
C LEU A 170 9.72 -10.60 22.78
N ASN A 171 8.40 -10.56 22.57
CA ASN A 171 7.47 -11.46 23.26
C ASN A 171 7.68 -12.92 22.83
N GLY A 172 7.96 -13.16 21.54
CA GLY A 172 8.35 -14.48 21.03
C GLY A 172 9.68 -15.00 21.59
N LEU A 173 10.56 -14.11 22.05
CA LEU A 173 11.77 -14.46 22.80
C LEU A 173 11.43 -14.58 24.29
N ALA A 174 10.97 -15.77 24.70
CA ALA A 174 10.50 -16.09 26.06
C ALA A 174 11.48 -15.75 27.21
N THR A 175 12.72 -15.37 26.91
CA THR A 175 13.82 -15.12 27.85
C THR A 175 13.91 -13.69 28.41
N ILE A 176 13.16 -12.70 27.88
CA ILE A 176 13.31 -11.30 28.31
C ILE A 176 12.24 -10.92 29.35
N PRO A 177 12.57 -10.44 30.56
CA PRO A 177 11.58 -10.01 31.57
C PRO A 177 10.74 -8.77 31.17
N PHE A 178 9.46 -8.73 31.55
CA PHE A 178 8.50 -7.65 31.21
C PHE A 178 8.97 -6.20 31.52
N PRO A 179 9.61 -5.89 32.67
CA PRO A 179 10.10 -4.54 32.96
C PRO A 179 11.18 -4.07 31.99
N LEU A 180 12.03 -4.99 31.53
CA LEU A 180 13.08 -4.71 30.54
C LEU A 180 12.47 -4.50 29.16
N ARG A 181 11.41 -5.22 28.80
CA ARG A 181 10.66 -5.02 27.54
C ARG A 181 10.05 -3.61 27.46
N TYR A 182 9.43 -3.15 28.54
CA TYR A 182 8.84 -1.80 28.61
C TYR A 182 9.91 -0.70 28.58
N GLY A 183 11.05 -0.94 29.24
CA GLY A 183 12.23 -0.09 29.14
C GLY A 183 12.76 0.00 27.71
N PHE A 184 12.89 -1.13 27.00
CA PHE A 184 13.28 -1.15 25.60
C PHE A 184 12.27 -0.42 24.71
N PHE A 185 10.97 -0.56 24.93
CA PHE A 185 9.95 0.18 24.19
C PHE A 185 10.06 1.69 24.36
N LEU A 186 10.22 2.18 25.60
CA LEU A 186 10.36 3.62 25.87
C LEU A 186 11.67 4.18 25.31
N ILE A 187 12.77 3.43 25.40
CA ILE A 187 14.06 3.81 24.81
C ILE A 187 13.98 3.77 23.28
N PHE A 188 13.34 2.76 22.68
CA PHE A 188 13.13 2.70 21.24
C PHE A 188 12.25 3.85 20.77
N TYR A 189 11.14 4.13 21.45
CA TYR A 189 10.21 5.20 21.06
C TYR A 189 10.84 6.60 21.19
N HIS A 190 11.65 6.84 22.23
CA HIS A 190 12.23 8.16 22.51
C HIS A 190 13.58 8.40 21.82
N SER A 191 14.43 7.37 21.67
CA SER A 191 15.83 7.56 21.28
C SER A 191 16.17 7.16 19.85
N ILE A 192 15.38 6.32 19.14
CA ILE A 192 15.65 5.79 17.78
C ILE A 192 17.11 6.00 17.29
N GLN A 193 18.08 5.39 18.00
CA GLN A 193 19.42 5.14 17.48
C GLN A 193 19.35 3.79 16.79
N VAL A 194 18.61 3.74 15.70
CA VAL A 194 18.40 2.51 14.94
C VAL A 194 19.57 2.37 13.97
N SER A 195 20.66 1.78 14.46
CA SER A 195 21.77 1.34 13.62
C SER A 195 21.91 -0.19 13.62
N ALA A 196 21.67 -0.86 14.76
CA ALA A 196 21.98 -2.30 14.86
C ALA A 196 20.78 -3.27 14.81
N HIS A 197 19.56 -2.85 15.17
CA HIS A 197 18.46 -3.81 15.42
C HIS A 197 17.34 -3.81 14.36
N LEU A 198 17.37 -2.89 13.38
CA LEU A 198 16.50 -3.01 12.20
C LEU A 198 17.04 -4.00 11.16
N CYS A 199 18.27 -4.51 11.32
CA CYS A 199 18.83 -5.58 10.48
C CYS A 199 18.01 -6.88 10.55
N ILE A 200 17.10 -7.03 11.52
CA ILE A 200 16.20 -8.18 11.57
C ILE A 200 15.10 -8.06 10.49
N PHE A 201 14.78 -6.83 10.04
CA PHE A 201 13.70 -6.57 9.09
C PHE A 201 14.17 -6.04 7.73
N LEU A 202 15.27 -5.25 7.64
CA LEU A 202 15.97 -4.81 6.40
C LEU A 202 17.02 -5.84 5.96
#